data_AF-A0A8H5JTN4-F1
#
_entry.id   AF-A0A8H5JTN4-F1
#
_cell.length_a   1.000
_cell.length_b   1.000
_cell.length_c   1.000
_cell.angle_alpha   90.00
_cell.angle_beta   90.00
_cell.angle_gamma   90.00
#
_symmetry.space_group_name_H-M   'P 1'
#
loop_
_entity.id
_entity.type
_entity.pdbx_description
1 polymer ?
#
loop_
_entity_poly.entity_id
_entity_poly.type
_entity_poly.pdbx_seq_one_letter_code
_entity_poly.pdbx_strand_id
1 'polypeptide(L)'
;MYNYTSLFDVFPIDRWQQLTHFGLSNVLVAQTDLTTFLLKLPSTVQTVELSFLTFMEGDGHYISLTEDIRDELDWKHRPVEARVKIFVKTFCYLSYYGRYICVDKEVEEFVYNDGPQPFHLRQPGNSSDVDPGTGVLKDLFNPAWERPNDYSPERRLVFTRQH
;
A
#
# COMPACT_ATOMS: atom_id res chain seq x y z
N MET A 1 5.35 21.50 9.80
CA MET A 1 3.90 21.19 9.77
C MET A 1 3.54 21.06 8.30
N TYR A 2 3.32 19.83 7.81
CA TYR A 2 2.88 19.62 6.44
C TYR A 2 1.40 20.01 6.36
N ASN A 3 1.04 20.89 5.43
CA ASN A 3 -0.37 21.20 5.20
C ASN A 3 -0.99 20.02 4.46
N TYR A 4 -1.82 19.25 5.16
CA TYR A 4 -2.66 18.23 4.55
C TYR A 4 -3.73 18.90 3.67
N THR A 5 -4.02 18.31 2.51
CA THR A 5 -5.14 18.70 1.65
C THR A 5 -6.04 17.48 1.49
N SER A 6 -7.34 17.63 1.75
CA SER A 6 -8.28 16.52 1.64
C SER A 6 -8.34 15.99 0.21
N LEU A 7 -8.49 14.68 0.08
CA LEU A 7 -8.71 14.04 -1.22
C LEU A 7 -9.98 14.56 -1.90
N PHE A 8 -11.00 14.96 -1.13
CA PHE A 8 -12.24 15.54 -1.68
C PHE A 8 -12.06 16.95 -2.23
N ASP A 9 -11.05 17.69 -1.78
CA ASP A 9 -10.72 19.01 -2.32
C ASP A 9 -9.93 18.90 -3.63
N VAL A 10 -9.20 17.78 -3.82
CA VAL A 10 -8.37 17.53 -5.00
C VAL A 10 -9.17 16.82 -6.10
N PHE A 11 -10.00 15.85 -5.73
CA PHE A 11 -10.62 14.92 -6.66
C PHE A 11 -12.15 15.07 -6.72
N PRO A 12 -12.72 15.32 -7.91
CA PRO A 12 -14.17 15.50 -8.07
C PRO A 12 -14.89 14.15 -8.19
N ILE A 13 -14.87 13.36 -7.12
CA ILE A 13 -15.36 11.96 -7.09
C ILE A 13 -16.79 11.79 -7.62
N ASP A 14 -17.68 12.76 -7.37
CA ASP A 14 -19.09 12.72 -7.82
C ASP A 14 -19.23 12.76 -9.35
N ARG A 15 -18.18 13.15 -10.07
CA ARG A 15 -18.15 13.25 -11.53
C ARG A 15 -17.50 12.03 -12.20
N TRP A 16 -16.98 11.09 -11.42
CA TRP A 16 -16.13 10.00 -11.90
C TRP A 16 -16.89 8.69 -12.16
N GLN A 17 -18.12 8.74 -12.67
CA GLN A 17 -19.04 7.60 -12.75
C GLN A 17 -18.54 6.41 -13.61
N GLN A 18 -17.50 6.60 -14.42
CA GLN A 18 -16.91 5.56 -15.28
C GLN A 18 -15.47 5.20 -14.86
N LEU A 19 -15.02 5.63 -13.68
CA LEU A 19 -13.68 5.34 -13.20
C LEU A 19 -13.52 3.84 -12.98
N THR A 20 -12.53 3.24 -13.63
CA THR A 20 -12.19 1.81 -13.49
C THR A 20 -10.92 1.59 -12.68
N HIS A 21 -10.05 2.60 -12.64
CA HIS A 21 -8.79 2.58 -11.89
C HIS A 21 -8.64 3.88 -11.11
N PHE A 22 -8.38 3.75 -9.82
CA PHE A 22 -7.96 4.87 -8.97
C PHE A 22 -6.56 4.59 -8.44
N GLY A 23 -5.68 5.58 -8.41
CA GLY A 23 -4.31 5.39 -7.95
C GLY A 23 -3.81 6.59 -7.16
N LEU A 24 -3.25 6.32 -5.99
CA LEU A 24 -2.48 7.25 -5.18
C LEU A 24 -1.10 6.66 -4.93
N SER A 25 -0.09 7.46 -5.25
CA SER A 25 1.29 7.06 -5.04
C SER A 25 2.16 8.23 -4.59
N ASN A 26 3.01 8.01 -3.59
CA ASN A 26 4.00 8.99 -3.13
C ASN A 26 3.37 10.32 -2.64
N VAL A 27 2.27 10.21 -1.90
CA VAL A 27 1.49 11.33 -1.37
C VAL A 27 1.33 11.24 0.15
N LEU A 28 1.16 12.39 0.79
CA LEU A 28 0.79 12.50 2.20
C LEU A 28 -0.73 12.33 2.35
N VAL A 29 -1.17 11.42 3.21
CA VAL A 29 -2.59 11.09 3.44
C VAL A 29 -2.95 11.14 4.91
N ALA A 30 -4.18 11.54 5.20
CA ALA A 30 -4.87 11.26 6.46
C ALA A 30 -5.64 9.94 6.29
N GLN A 31 -5.48 8.96 7.18
CA GLN A 31 -6.09 7.63 6.98
C GLN A 31 -7.61 7.72 6.92
N THR A 32 -8.22 8.47 7.85
CA THR A 32 -9.68 8.62 7.91
C THR A 32 -10.26 9.20 6.61
N ASP A 33 -9.57 10.19 6.02
CA ASP A 33 -9.99 10.82 4.77
C ASP A 33 -9.81 9.86 3.59
N LEU A 34 -8.70 9.10 3.54
CA LEU A 34 -8.46 8.07 2.54
C LEU A 34 -9.51 6.96 2.59
N THR A 35 -9.79 6.39 3.76
CA THR A 35 -10.79 5.33 3.94
C THR A 35 -12.18 5.83 3.50
N THR A 36 -12.57 7.03 3.94
CA THR A 36 -13.85 7.66 3.52
C THR A 36 -13.90 7.91 2.01
N PHE A 37 -12.77 8.31 1.41
CA PHE A 37 -12.66 8.52 -0.03
C PHE A 37 -12.83 7.22 -0.81
N LEU A 38 -12.15 6.15 -0.38
CA LEU A 38 -12.25 4.83 -1.01
C LEU A 38 -13.68 4.26 -0.93
N LEU A 39 -14.38 4.50 0.18
CA LEU A 39 -15.79 4.09 0.35
C LEU A 39 -16.72 4.75 -0.67
N LYS A 40 -16.42 5.99 -1.08
CA LYS A 40 -17.21 6.76 -2.06
C LYS A 40 -16.83 6.50 -3.50
N LEU A 41 -15.81 5.66 -3.77
CA LEU A 41 -15.46 5.30 -5.14
C LEU A 41 -16.65 4.63 -5.84
N PRO A 42 -16.87 4.91 -7.14
CA PRO A 42 -17.98 4.33 -7.87
C PRO A 42 -17.81 2.82 -7.99
N SER A 43 -18.93 2.09 -8.10
CA SER A 43 -18.93 0.63 -8.23
C SER A 43 -18.25 0.13 -9.51
N THR A 44 -17.97 1.01 -10.47
CA THR A 44 -17.21 0.71 -11.69
C THR A 44 -15.72 0.51 -11.44
N VAL A 45 -15.19 0.90 -10.27
CA VAL A 45 -13.78 0.73 -9.94
C VAL A 45 -13.45 -0.76 -9.82
N GLN A 46 -12.47 -1.18 -10.61
CA GLN A 46 -11.96 -2.54 -10.67
C GLN A 46 -10.59 -2.67 -10.01
N THR A 47 -9.85 -1.56 -9.91
CA THR A 47 -8.47 -1.57 -9.42
C THR A 47 -8.19 -0.31 -8.60
N VAL A 48 -7.48 -0.46 -7.49
CA VAL A 48 -6.93 0.64 -6.70
C VAL A 48 -5.43 0.47 -6.53
N GLU A 49 -4.67 1.55 -6.67
CA GLU A 49 -3.26 1.61 -6.29
C GLU A 49 -3.08 2.52 -5.08
N LEU A 50 -2.41 2.00 -4.04
CA LEU A 50 -2.14 2.68 -2.77
C LEU A 50 -0.65 2.51 -2.42
N SER A 51 0.23 3.16 -3.19
CA SER A 51 1.68 2.90 -3.16
C SER A 51 2.47 4.03 -2.50
N PHE A 52 3.56 3.71 -1.80
CA PHE A 52 4.49 4.71 -1.25
C PHE A 52 3.80 5.83 -0.46
N LEU A 53 2.70 5.52 0.23
CA LEU A 53 1.93 6.51 0.96
C LEU A 53 2.70 6.94 2.20
N THR A 54 2.67 8.24 2.48
CA THR A 54 3.11 8.80 3.76
C THR A 54 1.87 9.13 4.56
N PHE A 55 1.75 8.64 5.78
CA PHE A 55 0.60 8.93 6.64
C PHE A 55 0.89 10.10 7.56
N MET A 56 -0.12 10.92 7.83
CA MET A 56 -0.07 12.03 8.80
C MET A 56 0.30 11.52 10.19
N GLU A 57 1.23 12.20 10.88
CA GLU A 57 1.72 11.77 12.20
C GLU A 57 0.56 11.53 13.19
N GLY A 58 0.50 10.30 13.74
CA GLY A 58 -0.58 9.89 14.65
C GLY A 58 -1.90 9.51 13.97
N ASP A 59 -1.98 9.57 12.64
CA ASP A 59 -3.17 9.23 11.84
C ASP A 59 -2.82 8.17 10.77
N GLY A 60 -2.54 6.97 11.28
CA GLY A 60 -2.55 5.75 10.48
C GLY A 60 -1.22 5.27 9.92
N HIS A 61 -1.30 4.11 9.27
CA HIS A 61 -0.20 3.41 8.60
C HIS A 61 -0.80 2.28 7.73
N TYR A 62 0.00 1.55 6.96
CA TYR A 62 -0.53 0.52 6.06
C TYR A 62 -1.27 -0.62 6.79
N ILE A 63 -0.87 -1.01 8.01
CA ILE A 63 -1.55 -2.06 8.78
C ILE A 63 -3.03 -1.69 8.97
N SER A 64 -3.28 -0.56 9.65
CA SER A 64 -4.62 -0.05 9.91
C SER A 64 -5.38 0.32 8.63
N LEU A 65 -4.73 0.86 7.60
CA LEU A 65 -5.39 1.09 6.32
C LEU A 65 -5.90 -0.22 5.69
N THR A 66 -5.11 -1.30 5.71
CA THR A 66 -5.57 -2.58 5.18
C THR A 66 -6.67 -3.22 6.04
N GLU A 67 -6.66 -2.98 7.35
CA GLU A 67 -7.73 -3.38 8.27
C GLU A 67 -9.03 -2.62 7.94
N ASP A 68 -8.98 -1.31 7.81
CA ASP A 68 -10.12 -0.48 7.39
C ASP A 68 -10.68 -0.94 6.03
N ILE A 69 -9.82 -1.22 5.05
CA ILE A 69 -10.26 -1.72 3.73
C ILE A 69 -10.98 -3.07 3.86
N ARG A 70 -10.45 -3.98 4.70
CA ARG A 70 -11.05 -5.29 4.95
C ARG A 70 -12.40 -5.18 5.64
N ASP A 71 -12.49 -4.31 6.64
CA ASP A 71 -13.60 -4.30 7.60
C ASP A 71 -14.70 -3.29 7.22
N GLU A 72 -14.38 -2.20 6.51
CA GLU A 72 -15.31 -1.09 6.25
C GLU A 72 -15.79 -0.95 4.79
N LEU A 73 -14.98 -1.32 3.80
CA LEU A 73 -15.25 -0.98 2.38
C LEU A 73 -16.18 -1.98 1.67
N ASP A 74 -16.62 -3.04 2.36
CA ASP A 74 -17.48 -4.12 1.86
C ASP A 74 -16.95 -4.85 0.60
N TRP A 75 -15.69 -4.60 0.21
CA TRP A 75 -15.10 -5.17 -1.00
C TRP A 75 -14.99 -6.70 -0.91
N LYS A 76 -14.78 -7.25 0.28
CA LYS A 76 -14.71 -8.70 0.53
C LYS A 76 -16.01 -9.43 0.19
N HIS A 77 -17.16 -8.80 0.38
CA HIS A 77 -18.48 -9.40 0.14
C HIS A 77 -18.95 -9.27 -1.32
N ARG A 78 -18.21 -8.55 -2.18
CA ARG A 78 -18.48 -8.54 -3.62
C ARG A 78 -18.25 -9.93 -4.22
N PRO A 79 -18.98 -10.27 -5.32
CA PRO A 79 -18.64 -11.43 -6.14
C PRO A 79 -17.15 -11.43 -6.51
N VAL A 80 -16.53 -12.60 -6.57
CA VAL A 80 -15.07 -12.75 -6.73
C VAL A 80 -14.57 -12.00 -7.96
N GLU A 81 -15.31 -12.04 -9.06
CA GLU A 81 -15.05 -11.36 -10.32
C GLU A 81 -15.21 -9.82 -10.27
N ALA A 82 -15.88 -9.31 -9.25
CA ALA A 82 -16.17 -7.88 -9.04
C ALA A 82 -15.40 -7.29 -7.84
N ARG A 83 -14.56 -8.09 -7.17
CA ARG A 83 -13.65 -7.61 -6.13
C ARG A 83 -12.64 -6.62 -6.73
N VAL A 84 -12.37 -5.56 -6.00
CA VAL A 84 -11.43 -4.52 -6.43
C VAL A 84 -10.01 -5.04 -6.28
N LYS A 85 -9.21 -5.04 -7.33
CA LYS A 85 -7.80 -5.44 -7.21
C LYS A 85 -7.00 -4.36 -6.50
N ILE A 86 -6.12 -4.74 -5.59
CA ILE A 86 -5.40 -3.80 -4.71
C ILE A 86 -3.91 -3.89 -4.99
N PHE A 87 -3.34 -2.81 -5.53
CA PHE A 87 -1.91 -2.69 -5.77
C PHE A 87 -1.26 -1.88 -4.67
N VAL A 88 -0.22 -2.43 -4.04
CA VAL A 88 0.52 -1.78 -2.98
C VAL A 88 2.01 -2.01 -3.17
N LYS A 89 2.73 -0.90 -3.36
CA LYS A 89 4.19 -0.87 -3.44
C LYS A 89 4.74 -0.09 -2.26
N THR A 90 5.76 -0.62 -1.60
CA THR A 90 6.46 0.07 -0.51
C THR A 90 7.94 0.20 -0.79
N PHE A 91 8.59 1.17 -0.13
CA PHE A 91 10.03 1.36 -0.24
C PHE A 91 10.77 0.17 0.39
N CYS A 92 11.82 -0.28 -0.28
CA CYS A 92 12.76 -1.21 0.31
C CYS A 92 13.85 -0.39 1.03
N TYR A 93 13.80 -0.32 2.36
CA TYR A 93 14.76 0.45 3.18
C TYR A 93 16.23 0.09 2.95
N LEU A 94 16.51 -1.09 2.41
CA LEU A 94 17.85 -1.61 2.16
C LEU A 94 18.26 -1.53 0.68
N SER A 95 17.48 -0.85 -0.16
CA SER A 95 17.68 -0.85 -1.60
C SER A 95 18.27 0.43 -2.16
N TYR A 96 19.11 0.26 -3.17
CA TYR A 96 19.45 1.25 -4.19
C TYR A 96 18.23 1.96 -4.77
N TYR A 97 18.44 3.19 -5.26
CA TYR A 97 17.44 3.98 -5.97
C TYR A 97 16.71 3.14 -7.02
N GLY A 98 15.37 3.14 -6.97
CA GLY A 98 14.52 2.51 -7.97
C GLY A 98 13.96 1.13 -7.62
N ARG A 99 14.41 0.43 -6.57
CA ARG A 99 13.74 -0.82 -6.16
C ARG A 99 12.70 -0.62 -5.07
N TYR A 100 11.65 -1.41 -5.16
CA TYR A 100 10.50 -1.40 -4.27
C TYR A 100 10.00 -2.82 -4.04
N ILE A 101 9.19 -2.99 -3.00
CA ILE A 101 8.53 -4.25 -2.68
C ILE A 101 7.09 -4.14 -3.14
N CYS A 102 6.66 -5.06 -4.00
CA CYS A 102 5.28 -5.27 -4.42
C CYS A 102 4.65 -6.26 -3.43
N VAL A 103 3.56 -5.89 -2.77
CA VAL A 103 2.83 -6.75 -1.81
C VAL A 103 1.37 -6.96 -2.21
N ASP A 104 1.05 -6.75 -3.49
CA ASP A 104 -0.32 -6.83 -4.04
C ASP A 104 -1.02 -8.14 -3.63
N LYS A 105 -0.32 -9.27 -3.79
CA LYS A 105 -0.88 -10.60 -3.48
C LYS A 105 -1.18 -10.74 -2.01
N GLU A 106 -0.26 -10.35 -1.14
CA GLU A 106 -0.40 -10.50 0.30
C GLU A 106 -1.46 -9.55 0.88
N VAL A 107 -1.57 -8.35 0.31
CA VAL A 107 -2.66 -7.41 0.65
C VAL A 107 -4.02 -7.96 0.22
N GLU A 108 -4.15 -8.45 -1.02
CA GLU A 108 -5.41 -9.06 -1.47
C GLU A 108 -5.78 -10.30 -0.64
N GLU A 109 -4.80 -11.14 -0.30
CA GLU A 109 -5.05 -12.31 0.55
C GLU A 109 -5.53 -11.91 1.94
N PHE A 110 -4.92 -10.89 2.55
CA PHE A 110 -5.34 -10.35 3.84
C PHE A 110 -6.76 -9.76 3.78
N VAL A 111 -7.05 -8.93 2.79
CA VAL A 111 -8.33 -8.24 2.66
C VAL A 111 -9.46 -9.20 2.29
N TYR A 112 -9.20 -10.20 1.44
CA TYR A 112 -10.26 -11.01 0.83
C TYR A 112 -10.38 -12.43 1.36
N ASN A 113 -9.30 -13.03 1.85
CA ASN A 113 -9.21 -14.47 2.09
C ASN A 113 -8.69 -14.81 3.50
N ASP A 114 -8.77 -13.86 4.44
CA ASP A 114 -8.33 -14.04 5.83
C ASP A 114 -6.83 -14.42 5.95
N GLY A 115 -6.02 -13.92 5.01
CA GLY A 115 -4.57 -14.03 5.04
C GLY A 115 -3.92 -13.31 6.22
N PRO A 116 -2.61 -13.54 6.46
CA PRO A 116 -1.87 -12.82 7.50
C PRO A 116 -1.65 -11.35 7.13
N GLN A 117 -1.53 -10.49 8.14
CA GLN A 117 -1.22 -9.07 7.96
C GLN A 117 0.18 -8.91 7.31
N PRO A 118 0.30 -8.31 6.10
CA PRO A 118 1.58 -8.20 5.38
C PRO A 118 2.56 -7.18 5.98
N PHE A 119 2.08 -6.27 6.82
CA PHE A 119 2.86 -5.16 7.35
C PHE A 119 3.17 -5.27 8.84
N HIS A 120 4.30 -4.70 9.26
CA HIS A 120 4.72 -4.63 10.67
C HIS A 120 5.24 -3.26 11.04
N LEU A 121 5.10 -2.88 12.32
CA LEU A 121 5.72 -1.68 12.89
C LEU A 121 7.09 -2.05 13.45
N ARG A 122 8.18 -1.62 12.81
CA ARG A 122 9.55 -1.83 13.34
C ARG A 122 10.21 -0.56 13.86
N GLN A 123 9.67 0.60 13.53
CA GLN A 123 10.15 1.89 14.01
C GLN A 123 9.00 2.72 14.58
N PRO A 124 9.28 3.63 15.53
CA PRO A 124 8.31 4.61 15.99
C PRO A 124 7.82 5.48 14.82
N GLY A 125 6.52 5.76 14.80
CA GLY A 125 5.88 6.57 13.76
C GLY A 125 5.01 5.72 12.82
N ASN A 126 4.77 6.24 11.63
CA ASN A 126 3.79 5.67 10.68
C ASN A 126 4.43 4.76 9.62
N SER A 127 5.69 4.36 9.81
CA SER A 127 6.38 3.48 8.88
C SER A 127 5.84 2.05 9.01
N SER A 128 5.31 1.51 7.92
CA SER A 128 5.00 0.09 7.80
C SER A 128 6.09 -0.62 7.02
N ASP A 129 6.67 -1.64 7.64
CA ASP A 129 7.67 -2.51 7.07
C ASP A 129 7.04 -3.81 6.57
N VAL A 130 7.73 -4.47 5.64
CA VAL A 130 7.36 -5.79 5.14
C VAL A 130 8.46 -6.78 5.52
N ASP A 131 8.06 -7.88 6.14
CA ASP A 131 8.98 -8.92 6.59
C ASP A 131 9.65 -9.63 5.41
N PRO A 132 10.91 -10.07 5.55
CA PRO A 132 11.53 -10.88 4.51
C PRO A 132 10.76 -12.18 4.26
N GLY A 133 10.62 -12.55 2.99
CA GLY A 133 9.74 -13.62 2.52
C GLY A 133 8.35 -13.15 2.09
N THR A 134 7.98 -11.90 2.39
CA THR A 134 6.70 -11.29 2.01
C THR A 134 6.88 -10.33 0.85
N GLY A 135 6.14 -10.54 -0.24
CA GLY A 135 6.18 -9.70 -1.43
C GLY A 135 7.34 -9.99 -2.39
N VAL A 136 7.34 -9.23 -3.48
CA VAL A 136 8.31 -9.35 -4.59
C VAL A 136 9.08 -8.04 -4.73
N LEU A 137 10.40 -8.12 -4.68
CA LEU A 137 11.29 -7.03 -5.04
C LEU A 137 11.26 -6.81 -6.55
N LYS A 138 11.02 -5.57 -6.97
CA LYS A 138 11.02 -5.15 -8.38
C LYS A 138 11.92 -3.93 -8.55
N ASP A 139 12.43 -3.74 -9.76
CA ASP A 139 13.28 -2.60 -10.12
C ASP A 139 12.57 -1.71 -11.14
N LEU A 140 12.46 -0.41 -10.83
CA LEU A 140 11.80 0.58 -11.68
C LEU A 140 12.52 0.76 -13.03
N PHE A 141 13.85 0.63 -13.06
CA PHE A 141 14.67 0.86 -14.25
C PHE A 141 14.93 -0.43 -15.03
N ASN A 142 14.70 -1.59 -14.41
CA ASN A 142 14.75 -2.89 -15.06
C ASN A 142 13.48 -3.71 -14.76
N PRO A 143 12.41 -3.56 -15.56
CA PRO A 143 11.13 -4.24 -15.33
C PRO A 143 11.19 -5.77 -15.39
N ALA A 144 12.23 -6.33 -16.01
CA ALA A 144 12.45 -7.78 -16.07
C ALA A 144 13.17 -8.31 -14.80
N TRP A 145 13.65 -7.42 -13.94
CA TRP A 145 14.26 -7.79 -12.67
C TRP A 145 13.17 -7.92 -11.61
N GLU A 146 12.96 -9.14 -11.15
CA GLU A 146 12.14 -9.44 -10.00
C GLU A 146 12.77 -10.56 -9.18
N ARG A 147 12.61 -10.48 -7.85
CA ARG A 147 13.05 -11.51 -6.90
C ARG A 147 12.10 -11.57 -5.71
N PRO A 148 11.95 -12.72 -5.04
CA PRO A 148 11.33 -12.75 -3.72
C PRO A 148 12.02 -11.77 -2.76
N ASN A 149 11.26 -11.17 -1.84
CA ASN A 149 11.79 -10.27 -0.81
C ASN A 149 12.53 -11.02 0.31
N ASP A 150 13.50 -11.86 -0.03
CA ASP A 150 14.18 -12.70 0.96
C ASP A 150 15.35 -11.99 1.66
N TYR A 151 15.82 -12.58 2.76
CA TYR A 151 17.11 -12.23 3.35
C TYR A 151 18.26 -12.64 2.40
N SER A 152 18.67 -11.74 1.51
CA SER A 152 19.90 -11.91 0.73
C SER A 152 21.14 -11.64 1.61
N PRO A 153 22.22 -12.44 1.52
CA PRO A 153 23.51 -12.16 2.13
C PRO A 153 24.10 -10.80 1.73
N GLU A 154 23.72 -10.28 0.56
CA GLU A 154 24.13 -8.96 0.07
C GLU A 154 23.60 -7.82 0.95
N ARG A 155 22.51 -8.04 1.72
CA ARG A 155 22.01 -7.09 2.72
C ARG A 155 22.97 -6.90 3.91
N ARG A 156 23.92 -7.82 4.15
CA ARG A 156 24.95 -7.69 5.21
C ARG A 156 26.01 -6.64 4.91
N LEU A 157 26.26 -6.33 3.63
CA LEU A 157 27.39 -5.48 3.26
C LEU A 157 27.15 -3.98 3.51
N VAL A 158 25.92 -3.57 3.85
CA VAL A 158 25.56 -2.14 3.92
C VAL A 158 25.57 -1.58 5.35
N PHE A 159 25.42 -2.42 6.37
CA PHE A 159 25.54 -1.98 7.76
C PHE A 159 26.31 -3.00 8.59
N THR A 160 27.64 -2.89 8.59
CA THR A 160 28.41 -3.24 9.79
C THR A 160 27.88 -2.37 10.92
N ARG A 161 27.07 -2.95 11.82
CA ARG A 161 26.84 -2.35 13.13
C ARG A 161 28.22 -2.22 13.79
N GLN A 162 28.75 -1.00 13.80
CA GLN A 162 29.82 -0.69 14.74
C GLN A 162 29.17 -0.70 16.12
N HIS A 163 29.71 -1.59 16.96
CA HIS A 163 29.34 -1.78 18.36
C HIS A 163 29.70 -0.57 19.21
#